data_AF-A0A7U9NCL7-F1
#
_entry.id   AF-A0A7U9NCL7-F1
#
_cell.length_a   1.000
_cell.length_b   1.000
_cell.length_c   1.000
_cell.angle_alpha   90.00
_cell.angle_beta   90.00
_cell.angle_gamma   90.00
#
_symmetry.space_group_name_H-M   'P 1'
#
loop_
_entity.id
_entity.type
_entity.pdbx_description
1 polymer ?
#
loop_
_entity_poly.entity_id
_entity_poly.type
_entity_poly.pdbx_seq_one_letter_code
_entity_poly.pdbx_strand_id
1 'polypeptide(L)'
;MLTFEKVLNVFSDYLQQDPLYEVVLTSHGYTLMAWEPERNEWYQAELMETPEMLLDALLDAYAGFLEDQMTENDRELNPSEEAEIKTMCKILQEQCQSS
;
A
#
# COMPACT_ATOMS: atom_id res chain seq x y z
N MET A 1 11.22 -9.72 -14.11
CA MET A 1 11.72 -8.37 -13.74
C MET A 1 10.55 -7.62 -13.16
N LEU A 2 10.71 -6.98 -12.01
CA LEU A 2 9.64 -6.19 -11.40
C LEU A 2 9.37 -4.94 -12.26
N THR A 3 8.11 -4.56 -12.42
CA THR A 3 7.70 -3.32 -13.11
C THR A 3 6.62 -2.62 -12.30
N PHE A 4 6.46 -1.31 -12.50
CA PHE A 4 5.43 -0.53 -11.82
C PHE A 4 4.02 -1.07 -12.12
N GLU A 5 3.73 -1.39 -13.38
CA GLU A 5 2.43 -1.89 -13.81
C GLU A 5 2.08 -3.21 -13.11
N LYS A 6 3.09 -4.06 -12.87
CA LYS A 6 2.87 -5.31 -12.17
C LYS A 6 2.51 -5.08 -10.69
N VAL A 7 3.24 -4.20 -10.03
CA VAL A 7 2.94 -3.80 -8.64
C VAL A 7 1.53 -3.22 -8.56
N LEU A 8 1.20 -2.26 -9.42
CA LEU A 8 -0.12 -1.65 -9.45
C LEU A 8 -1.25 -2.65 -9.71
N ASN A 9 -1.03 -3.64 -10.59
CA ASN A 9 -2.02 -4.68 -10.85
C ASN A 9 -2.26 -5.56 -9.62
N VAL A 10 -1.20 -5.98 -8.93
CA VAL A 10 -1.31 -6.81 -7.71
C VAL A 10 -2.01 -6.07 -6.58
N PHE A 11 -1.76 -4.78 -6.42
CA PHE A 11 -2.34 -3.95 -5.36
C PHE A 11 -3.66 -3.26 -5.77
N SER A 12 -4.19 -3.54 -6.96
CA SER A 12 -5.36 -2.83 -7.50
C SER A 12 -6.60 -2.96 -6.62
N ASP A 13 -6.87 -4.14 -6.06
CA ASP A 13 -8.00 -4.36 -5.15
C ASP A 13 -7.84 -3.58 -3.84
N TYR A 14 -6.62 -3.48 -3.31
CA TYR A 14 -6.33 -2.69 -2.11
C TYR A 14 -6.54 -1.20 -2.38
N LEU A 15 -5.93 -0.67 -3.44
CA LEU A 15 -6.03 0.75 -3.81
C LEU A 15 -7.46 1.20 -4.15
N GLN A 16 -8.35 0.28 -4.51
CA GLN A 16 -9.77 0.57 -4.69
C GLN A 16 -10.55 0.64 -3.37
N GLN A 17 -10.08 -0.04 -2.33
CA GLN A 17 -10.74 -0.12 -1.03
C GLN A 17 -10.27 0.97 -0.07
N ASP A 18 -8.99 1.34 -0.14
CA ASP A 18 -8.39 2.34 0.72
C ASP A 18 -8.47 3.74 0.09
N PRO A 19 -9.30 4.66 0.64
CA PRO A 19 -9.43 6.01 0.11
C PRO A 19 -8.27 6.93 0.50
N LEU A 20 -7.32 6.47 1.32
CA LEU A 20 -6.23 7.30 1.84
C LEU A 20 -5.05 7.36 0.89
N TYR A 21 -4.83 6.33 0.06
CA TYR A 21 -3.66 6.24 -0.81
C TYR A 21 -4.04 6.19 -2.28
N GLU A 22 -3.39 7.04 -3.07
CA GLU A 22 -3.47 7.01 -4.53
C GLU A 22 -2.07 6.87 -5.13
N VAL A 23 -1.96 6.06 -6.19
CA VAL A 23 -0.75 6.05 -7.02
C VAL A 23 -1.07 6.68 -8.36
N VAL A 24 -0.43 7.81 -8.66
CA VAL A 24 -0.65 8.57 -9.89
C VAL A 24 0.62 8.66 -10.72
N LEU A 25 0.48 8.63 -12.04
CA LEU A 25 1.58 8.90 -12.95
C LEU A 25 1.67 10.41 -13.22
N THR A 26 2.74 11.04 -12.74
CA THR A 26 3.01 12.47 -12.97
C THR A 26 4.06 12.65 -14.08
N SER A 27 4.37 13.89 -14.45
CA SER A 27 5.49 14.20 -15.36
C SER A 27 6.86 13.79 -14.81
N HIS A 28 6.96 13.48 -13.51
CA HIS A 28 8.19 13.08 -12.84
C HIS A 28 8.28 11.56 -12.59
N GLY A 29 7.21 10.81 -12.85
CA GLY A 29 7.13 9.36 -12.59
C GLY A 29 5.92 8.99 -11.74
N TYR A 30 5.87 7.72 -11.32
CA TYR A 30 4.84 7.25 -10.39
C TYR A 30 5.01 7.91 -9.03
N THR A 31 3.93 8.41 -8.46
CA THR A 31 3.92 9.15 -7.20
C THR A 31 2.84 8.56 -6.31
N LEU A 32 3.25 8.14 -5.10
CA LEU A 32 2.32 7.75 -4.06
C LEU A 32 1.86 9.01 -3.33
N MET A 33 0.55 9.21 -3.23
CA MET A 33 -0.06 10.34 -2.56
C MET A 33 -0.89 9.84 -1.39
N ALA A 34 -0.82 10.54 -0.26
CA ALA A 34 -1.58 10.24 0.95
C ALA A 34 -2.55 11.39 1.28
N TRP A 35 -3.82 11.04 1.42
CA TRP A 35 -4.95 11.93 1.69
C TRP A 35 -5.27 11.93 3.17
N GLU A 36 -5.55 13.11 3.72
CA GLU A 36 -6.05 13.28 5.09
C GLU A 36 -7.52 13.68 5.06
N PRO A 37 -8.47 12.74 5.31
CA PRO A 37 -9.90 13.02 5.25
C PRO A 37 -10.35 14.14 6.20
N GLU A 38 -9.76 14.24 7.39
CA GLU A 38 -10.19 15.25 8.39
C GLU A 38 -9.90 16.68 7.92
N ARG A 39 -8.82 16.85 7.15
CA ARG A 39 -8.36 18.14 6.65
C ARG A 39 -8.80 18.41 5.22
N ASN A 40 -9.26 17.38 4.51
CA ASN A 40 -9.62 17.45 3.11
C ASN A 40 -8.46 18.00 2.26
N GLU A 41 -7.24 17.48 2.51
CA GLU A 41 -6.02 17.85 1.80
C GLU A 41 -5.08 16.66 1.58
N TRP A 42 -4.26 16.74 0.53
CA TRP A 42 -3.11 15.86 0.36
C TRP A 42 -2.00 16.32 1.31
N TYR A 43 -1.53 15.43 2.18
CA TYR A 43 -0.49 15.77 3.15
C TYR A 43 0.89 15.19 2.79
N GLN A 44 0.93 14.21 1.88
CA GLN A 44 2.19 13.62 1.38
C GLN A 44 2.08 13.28 -0.11
N ALA A 45 3.18 13.51 -0.83
CA ALA A 45 3.37 13.07 -2.21
C ALA A 45 4.84 12.65 -2.38
N GLU A 46 5.08 11.38 -2.68
CA GLU A 46 6.41 10.78 -2.73
C GLU A 46 6.67 10.14 -4.09
N LEU A 47 7.81 10.48 -4.70
CA LEU A 47 8.22 9.92 -5.99
C LEU A 47 8.75 8.50 -5.79
N MET A 48 8.16 7.55 -6.51
CA MET A 48 8.63 6.17 -6.55
C MET A 48 9.64 6.03 -7.69
N GLU A 49 10.94 6.13 -7.36
CA GLU A 49 12.01 6.09 -8.37
C GLU A 49 12.16 4.70 -9.01
N THR A 50 11.78 3.63 -8.30
CA THR A 50 11.81 2.25 -8.82
C THR A 50 10.55 1.46 -8.46
N PRO A 51 10.24 0.37 -9.19
CA PRO A 51 9.15 -0.54 -8.84
C PRO A 51 9.30 -1.17 -7.45
N GLU A 52 10.53 -1.40 -7.00
CA GLU A 52 10.82 -1.93 -5.66
C GLU A 52 10.41 -0.92 -4.58
N MET A 53 10.71 0.37 -4.77
CA MET A 53 10.26 1.42 -3.84
C MET A 53 8.74 1.49 -3.76
N LEU A 54 8.05 1.41 -4.91
CA LEU A 54 6.59 1.38 -4.93
C LEU A 54 6.04 0.14 -4.20
N LEU A 55 6.66 -1.03 -4.42
CA LEU A 55 6.26 -2.27 -3.75
C LEU A 55 6.40 -2.15 -2.22
N ASP A 56 7.54 -1.69 -1.74
CA ASP A 56 7.79 -1.54 -0.30
C ASP A 56 6.80 -0.54 0.33
N ALA A 57 6.59 0.61 -0.31
CA ALA A 57 5.66 1.62 0.17
C ALA A 57 4.19 1.12 0.21
N LEU A 58 3.75 0.37 -0.81
CA LEU A 58 2.41 -0.20 -0.82
C LEU A 58 2.24 -1.37 0.14
N LEU A 59 3.29 -2.14 0.45
CA LEU A 59 3.23 -3.17 1.49
C LEU A 59 3.04 -2.54 2.86
N ASP A 60 3.74 -1.44 3.15
CA ASP A 60 3.59 -0.71 4.42
C ASP A 60 2.19 -0.09 4.53
N ALA A 61 1.70 0.56 3.47
CA ALA A 61 0.36 1.14 3.43
C ALA A 61 -0.74 0.07 3.57
N TYR A 62 -0.60 -1.06 2.87
CA TYR A 62 -1.52 -2.18 2.97
C TYR A 62 -1.54 -2.82 4.36
N ALA A 63 -0.38 -2.94 5.01
CA ALA A 63 -0.30 -3.45 6.38
C ALA A 63 -1.05 -2.54 7.36
N GLY A 64 -0.87 -1.22 7.25
CA GLY A 64 -1.62 -0.23 8.03
C GLY A 64 -3.13 -0.32 7.78
N PHE A 65 -3.55 -0.42 6.51
CA PHE A 65 -4.96 -0.60 6.17
C PHE A 65 -5.58 -1.85 6.81
N LEU A 66 -4.88 -2.99 6.78
CA LEU A 66 -5.38 -4.21 7.43
C LEU A 66 -5.42 -4.08 8.96
N GLU A 67 -4.43 -3.42 9.55
CA GLU A 67 -4.39 -3.14 10.97
C GLU A 67 -5.61 -2.32 11.40
N ASP A 68 -5.90 -1.22 10.69
CA ASP A 68 -7.06 -0.36 10.95
C ASP A 68 -8.37 -1.15 10.82
N GLN A 69 -8.50 -2.02 9.81
CA GLN A 69 -9.69 -2.87 9.61
C GLN A 69 -9.88 -3.91 10.73
N MET A 70 -8.79 -4.52 11.21
CA MET A 70 -8.86 -5.56 12.25
C MET A 70 -9.07 -4.96 13.65
N THR A 71 -8.50 -3.80 13.90
CA THR A 71 -8.54 -3.14 15.22
C THR A 71 -9.67 -2.13 15.37
N GLU A 72 -10.30 -1.74 14.26
CA GLU A 72 -11.24 -0.62 14.19
C GLU A 72 -10.63 0.70 14.72
N ASN A 73 -9.29 0.80 14.71
CA ASN A 73 -8.50 1.89 15.32
C ASN A 73 -8.69 2.08 16.84
N ASP A 74 -9.29 1.09 17.52
CA ASP A 74 -9.66 1.18 18.94
C ASP A 74 -8.76 0.36 19.87
N ARG A 75 -7.84 -0.43 19.31
CA ARG A 75 -6.94 -1.32 20.07
C ARG A 75 -5.68 -1.67 19.28
N GLU A 76 -4.71 -2.27 19.96
CA GLU A 76 -3.54 -2.85 19.30
C GLU A 76 -3.86 -4.21 18.66
N LEU A 77 -3.03 -4.59 17.68
CA LEU A 77 -3.02 -5.93 17.10
C LEU A 77 -2.68 -6.99 18.15
N ASN A 78 -3.32 -8.15 18.05
CA ASN A 78 -2.86 -9.33 18.76
C ASN A 78 -1.83 -10.11 17.91
N PRO A 79 -1.04 -11.02 18.51
CA PRO A 79 0.01 -11.75 17.78
C PRO A 79 -0.49 -12.59 16.60
N SER A 80 -1.75 -13.03 16.61
CA SER A 80 -2.35 -13.77 15.50
C SER A 80 -2.65 -12.85 14.32
N GLU A 81 -3.18 -11.66 14.58
CA GLU A 81 -3.47 -10.65 13.56
C GLU A 81 -2.18 -10.12 12.92
N GLU A 82 -1.15 -9.85 13.72
CA GLU A 82 0.18 -9.49 13.18
C GLU A 82 0.73 -10.57 12.23
N ALA A 83 0.56 -11.85 12.59
CA ALA A 83 1.02 -12.96 11.76
C ALA A 83 0.20 -13.08 10.46
N GLU A 84 -1.10 -12.78 10.53
CA GLU A 84 -1.99 -12.74 9.36
C GLU A 84 -1.60 -11.61 8.41
N ILE A 85 -1.41 -10.38 8.91
CA ILE A 85 -0.96 -9.24 8.10
C ILE A 85 0.37 -9.56 7.41
N LYS A 86 1.36 -10.07 8.16
CA LYS A 86 2.66 -10.50 7.59
C LYS A 86 2.50 -11.55 6.49
N THR A 87 1.55 -12.47 6.65
CA THR A 87 1.26 -13.51 5.65
C THR A 87 0.65 -12.91 4.39
N MET A 88 -0.33 -12.01 4.53
CA MET A 88 -0.98 -11.34 3.41
C MET A 88 0.00 -10.45 2.62
N CYS A 89 0.82 -9.65 3.30
CA CYS A 89 1.88 -8.85 2.68
C CYS A 89 2.87 -9.73 1.90
N LYS A 90 3.29 -10.86 2.46
CA LYS A 90 4.19 -11.80 1.78
C LYS A 90 3.57 -12.38 0.51
N ILE A 91 2.27 -12.71 0.52
CA ILE A 91 1.57 -13.21 -0.67
C ILE A 91 1.62 -12.18 -1.80
N LEU A 92 1.28 -10.92 -1.53
CA LEU A 92 1.34 -9.85 -2.54
C LEU A 92 2.77 -9.62 -3.05
N GLN A 93 3.75 -9.64 -2.15
CA GLN A 93 5.17 -9.53 -2.51
C GLN A 93 5.60 -10.64 -3.47
N GLU A 94 5.23 -11.90 -3.19
CA GLU A 94 5.55 -13.05 -4.04
C GLU A 94 4.83 -12.97 -5.40
N GLN A 95 3.58 -12.51 -5.46
CA GLN A 95 2.85 -12.28 -6.71
C GLN A 95 3.54 -11.21 -7.58
N CYS A 96 4.07 -10.15 -6.96
CA CYS A 96 4.88 -9.14 -7.65
C CYS A 96 6.19 -9.73 -8.20
N GLN A 97 6.74 -10.78 -7.60
CA GLN A 97 8.02 -11.39 -7.99
C GLN A 97 7.87 -12.56 -8.97
N SER A 98 6.70 -13.20 -9.08
CA SER A 98 6.49 -14.37 -9.93
C SER A 98 6.59 -14.07 -11.43
N SER A 99 7.42 -14.79 -12.19
CA SER A 99 7.72 -14.54 -13.62
C SER A 99 6.53 -14.28 -14.53
#